data_AF-A0A1Y1X0K1-F1
#
_entry.id   AF-A0A1Y1X0K1-F1
#
_cell.length_a   1.000
_cell.length_b   1.000
_cell.length_c   1.000
_cell.angle_alpha   90.00
_cell.angle_beta   90.00
_cell.angle_gamma   90.00
#
_symmetry.space_group_name_H-M   'P 1'
#
loop_
_entity.id
_entity.type
_entity.pdbx_description
1 polymer ?
#
loop_
_entity_poly.entity_id
_entity_poly.type
_entity_poly.pdbx_seq_one_letter_code
_entity_poly.pdbx_strand_id
1 'polypeptide(L)'
;CPEGQCCNSEGICGTGKNYCGTGCQSNYGKCNTTTTTTTTTTTTTTTTTTTTKPKHNGNTICPNSKCCSIKGYCGTTSAYCDADKCRSGKCYGRCGNAFANQSCGDECCSKYNYCGQSQDHCDVNKGCQSEFGSC
;
A
#
# COMPACT_ATOMS: atom_id res chain seq x y z
N CYS A 1 24.63 18.99 5.86
CA CYS A 1 23.79 19.81 4.94
C CYS A 1 22.81 20.66 5.73
N PRO A 2 22.27 21.76 5.16
CA PRO A 2 21.18 22.51 5.75
C PRO A 2 20.02 21.61 6.18
N GLU A 3 19.25 22.05 7.17
CA GLU A 3 18.21 21.21 7.77
C GLU A 3 17.19 20.74 6.72
N GLY A 4 16.94 19.43 6.70
CA GLY A 4 16.03 18.80 5.74
C GLY A 4 16.65 18.37 4.39
N GLN A 5 17.94 18.66 4.15
CA GLN A 5 18.61 18.26 2.91
C GLN A 5 19.43 16.97 3.04
N CYS A 6 19.69 16.37 1.89
CA CYS A 6 20.47 15.14 1.72
C CYS A 6 21.87 15.44 1.21
N CYS A 7 22.82 14.56 1.48
CA CYS A 7 24.21 14.70 1.04
C CYS A 7 24.52 13.56 0.08
N ASN A 8 24.78 13.83 -1.19
CA ASN A 8 25.12 12.78 -2.16
C ASN A 8 26.54 12.22 -1.94
N SER A 9 26.94 11.20 -2.71
CA SER A 9 28.26 10.56 -2.62
C SER A 9 29.42 11.50 -2.96
N GLU A 10 29.16 12.62 -3.62
CA GLU A 10 30.14 13.65 -3.99
C GLU A 10 30.27 14.74 -2.91
N GLY A 11 29.53 14.63 -1.81
CA GLY A 11 29.54 15.61 -0.72
C GLY A 11 28.68 16.85 -0.98
N ILE A 12 27.81 16.81 -1.98
CA ILE A 12 26.96 17.95 -2.37
C ILE A 12 25.60 17.84 -1.68
N CYS A 13 25.15 18.97 -1.13
CA CYS A 13 23.86 19.08 -0.46
C CYS A 13 22.72 19.43 -1.43
N GLY A 14 21.58 18.75 -1.30
CA GLY A 14 20.40 19.05 -2.11
C GLY A 14 19.18 18.23 -1.71
N THR A 15 18.11 18.34 -2.51
CA THR A 15 16.86 17.58 -2.34
C THR A 15 16.56 16.76 -3.59
N GLY A 16 15.85 15.63 -3.43
CA GLY A 16 15.51 14.73 -4.54
C GLY A 16 16.50 13.57 -4.73
N LYS A 17 16.20 12.66 -5.68
CA LYS A 17 16.83 11.34 -5.79
C LYS A 17 18.36 11.37 -5.97
N ASN A 18 18.89 12.38 -6.67
CA ASN A 18 20.35 12.50 -6.91
C ASN A 18 21.13 12.86 -5.63
N TYR A 19 20.45 13.42 -4.62
CA TYR A 19 21.04 13.79 -3.34
C TYR A 19 20.66 12.83 -2.23
N CYS A 20 19.42 12.35 -2.24
CA CYS A 20 18.81 11.54 -1.18
C CYS A 20 18.79 10.04 -1.48
N GLY A 21 19.14 9.62 -2.70
CA GLY A 21 19.05 8.24 -3.17
C GLY A 21 20.29 7.41 -2.88
N THR A 22 20.58 6.46 -3.78
CA THR A 22 21.74 5.56 -3.66
C THR A 22 23.04 6.36 -3.57
N GLY A 23 23.87 6.08 -2.56
CA GLY A 23 25.13 6.80 -2.31
C GLY A 23 24.98 8.04 -1.42
N CYS A 24 23.78 8.32 -0.89
CA CYS A 24 23.59 9.37 0.09
C CYS A 24 24.35 9.06 1.41
N GLN A 25 25.03 10.07 1.96
CA GLN A 25 25.86 9.99 3.16
C GLN A 25 25.06 10.38 4.40
N SER A 26 24.54 9.39 5.13
CA SER A 26 23.61 9.58 6.26
C SER A 26 24.18 10.37 7.44
N ASN A 27 25.51 10.38 7.59
CA ASN A 27 26.18 11.19 8.62
C ASN A 27 26.17 12.69 8.31
N TYR A 28 25.88 13.08 7.07
CA TYR A 28 26.00 14.48 6.60
C TYR A 28 24.69 15.04 6.02
N GLY A 29 23.61 14.25 5.96
CA GLY A 29 22.29 14.68 5.50
C GLY A 29 21.20 13.62 5.76
N LYS A 30 19.93 14.00 5.54
CA LYS A 30 18.77 13.11 5.72
C LYS A 30 18.60 12.18 4.52
N CYS A 31 19.31 11.05 4.49
CA CYS A 31 19.17 10.08 3.40
C CYS A 31 17.83 9.37 3.44
N ASN A 32 17.22 9.14 2.27
CA ASN A 32 15.99 8.38 2.18
C ASN A 32 16.29 6.89 2.40
N THR A 33 16.35 6.46 3.65
CA THR A 33 16.19 5.06 4.03
C THR A 33 14.73 4.69 3.83
N THR A 34 14.40 4.23 2.62
CA THR A 34 13.19 3.49 2.23
C THR A 34 11.97 3.71 3.13
N THR A 35 11.47 4.95 3.17
CA THR A 35 10.04 5.19 3.41
C THR A 35 9.53 5.76 2.12
N THR A 36 9.08 4.86 1.25
CA THR A 36 8.66 5.14 -0.12
C THR A 36 7.43 6.05 -0.11
N THR A 37 7.66 7.36 -0.02
CA THR A 37 6.68 8.37 -0.41
C THR A 37 6.81 8.54 -1.92
N THR A 38 6.03 7.76 -2.67
CA THR A 38 6.02 7.77 -4.13
C THR A 38 5.30 9.02 -4.64
N THR A 39 6.06 10.06 -4.98
CA THR A 39 5.58 11.06 -5.96
C THR A 39 5.68 10.42 -7.35
N THR A 40 4.52 10.09 -7.91
CA THR A 40 4.33 9.37 -9.17
C THR A 40 4.91 10.16 -10.35
N THR A 41 6.11 9.80 -10.79
CA THR A 41 6.56 10.08 -12.16
C THR A 41 6.42 8.79 -12.95
N THR A 42 5.44 8.78 -13.84
CA THR A 42 5.03 7.64 -14.68
C THR A 42 6.18 7.21 -15.60
N THR A 43 6.93 6.20 -15.18
CA THR A 43 7.76 5.42 -16.10
C THR A 43 6.99 4.14 -16.41
N THR A 44 6.45 4.07 -17.63
CA THR A 44 5.71 2.93 -18.16
C THR A 44 6.67 1.75 -18.32
N THR A 45 6.89 0.97 -17.26
CA THR A 45 7.50 -0.34 -17.38
C THR A 45 6.39 -1.33 -17.72
N THR A 46 6.22 -1.59 -19.02
CA THR A 46 5.40 -2.68 -19.56
C THR A 46 6.03 -4.00 -19.12
N THR A 47 5.76 -4.43 -17.90
CA THR A 47 6.07 -5.81 -17.49
C THR A 47 4.97 -6.69 -18.04
N THR A 48 5.27 -7.41 -19.12
CA THR A 48 4.46 -8.47 -19.70
C THR A 48 4.28 -9.58 -18.66
N THR A 49 3.31 -9.45 -17.75
CA THR A 49 2.90 -10.54 -16.86
C THR A 49 2.04 -11.50 -17.67
N THR A 50 2.67 -12.63 -17.98
CA THR A 50 2.08 -13.90 -18.40
C THR A 50 0.59 -14.04 -18.13
N THR A 51 -0.14 -14.26 -19.22
CA THR A 51 -1.56 -14.59 -19.32
C THR A 51 -1.85 -15.99 -18.78
N THR A 52 -1.66 -16.24 -17.49
CA THR A 52 -2.25 -17.41 -16.83
C THR A 52 -3.38 -16.93 -15.94
N LYS A 53 -4.58 -16.85 -16.55
CA LYS A 53 -5.86 -16.57 -15.91
C LYS A 53 -6.02 -17.45 -14.66
N PRO A 54 -5.87 -16.94 -13.42
CA PRO A 54 -6.04 -17.76 -12.23
C PRO A 54 -7.53 -18.10 -12.13
N LYS A 55 -7.85 -19.39 -12.23
CA LYS A 55 -9.21 -19.90 -12.03
C LYS A 55 -9.74 -19.40 -10.69
N HIS A 56 -11.00 -18.97 -10.68
CA HIS A 56 -11.69 -18.28 -9.59
C HIS A 56 -11.96 -19.12 -8.32
N ASN A 57 -10.97 -19.80 -7.74
CA ASN A 57 -11.21 -20.73 -6.63
C ASN A 57 -10.23 -20.67 -5.46
N GLY A 58 -9.53 -19.55 -5.26
CA GLY A 58 -8.68 -19.38 -4.08
C GLY A 58 -8.10 -17.99 -4.05
N ASN A 59 -8.72 -17.14 -3.23
CA ASN A 59 -8.27 -15.83 -2.77
C ASN A 59 -6.97 -15.35 -3.43
N THR A 60 -7.02 -14.98 -4.71
CA THR A 60 -5.81 -14.77 -5.51
C THR A 60 -5.12 -13.52 -5.00
N ILE A 61 -4.03 -13.69 -4.26
CA ILE A 61 -3.23 -12.59 -3.74
C ILE A 61 -2.25 -12.18 -4.82
N CYS A 62 -2.37 -10.94 -5.30
CA CYS A 62 -1.43 -10.40 -6.26
C CYS A 62 -0.04 -10.21 -5.64
N PRO A 63 1.04 -10.38 -6.42
CA PRO A 63 2.39 -10.12 -5.94
C PRO A 63 2.53 -8.70 -5.38
N ASN A 64 3.41 -8.54 -4.39
CA ASN A 64 3.69 -7.27 -3.73
C ASN A 64 2.43 -6.62 -3.10
N SER A 65 1.46 -7.43 -2.68
CA SER A 65 0.20 -7.00 -2.07
C SER A 65 -0.59 -5.99 -2.94
N LYS A 66 -0.49 -6.10 -4.28
CA LYS A 66 -1.29 -5.29 -5.20
C LYS A 66 -2.79 -5.63 -5.09
N CYS A 67 -3.62 -4.76 -5.61
CA CYS A 67 -5.05 -4.99 -5.70
C CYS A 67 -5.33 -6.01 -6.81
N CYS A 68 -6.17 -7.00 -6.52
CA CYS A 68 -6.71 -7.92 -7.50
C CYS A 68 -8.09 -7.41 -7.90
N SER A 69 -8.26 -7.00 -9.15
CA SER A 69 -9.56 -6.58 -9.65
C SER A 69 -10.56 -7.75 -9.69
N ILE A 70 -11.86 -7.46 -9.72
CA ILE A 70 -12.94 -8.45 -9.94
C ILE A 70 -12.78 -9.23 -11.25
N LYS A 71 -12.03 -8.68 -12.21
CA LYS A 71 -11.70 -9.31 -13.49
C LYS A 71 -10.45 -10.21 -13.41
N GLY A 72 -9.81 -10.30 -12.24
CA GLY A 72 -8.65 -11.15 -11.98
C GLY A 72 -7.31 -10.56 -12.43
N TYR A 73 -7.27 -9.26 -12.70
CA TYR A 73 -6.02 -8.56 -13.02
C TYR A 73 -5.44 -7.87 -11.78
N CYS A 74 -4.12 -7.90 -11.67
CA CYS A 74 -3.38 -7.23 -10.60
C CYS A 74 -2.99 -5.80 -11.00
N GLY A 75 -3.22 -4.84 -10.10
CA GLY A 75 -2.86 -3.44 -10.33
C GLY A 75 -2.91 -2.60 -9.08
N THR A 76 -2.64 -1.31 -9.24
CA THR A 76 -2.56 -0.34 -8.12
C THR A 76 -3.42 0.89 -8.35
N THR A 77 -4.14 0.97 -9.48
CA THR A 77 -5.04 2.09 -9.77
C THR A 77 -6.46 1.78 -9.26
N SER A 78 -7.31 2.80 -9.20
CA SER A 78 -8.73 2.68 -8.82
C SER A 78 -9.49 1.59 -9.59
N ALA A 79 -9.16 1.39 -10.87
CA ALA A 79 -9.73 0.30 -11.67
C ALA A 79 -9.51 -1.11 -11.08
N TYR A 80 -8.52 -1.26 -10.20
CA TYR A 80 -8.19 -2.50 -9.50
C TYR A 80 -8.50 -2.44 -8.01
N CYS A 81 -8.37 -1.27 -7.39
CA CYS A 81 -8.34 -1.10 -5.94
C CYS A 81 -9.63 -0.55 -5.33
N ASP A 82 -10.52 0.06 -6.12
CA ASP A 82 -11.81 0.54 -5.60
C ASP A 82 -12.59 -0.61 -4.95
N ALA A 83 -13.32 -0.35 -3.86
CA ALA A 83 -14.00 -1.37 -3.07
C ALA A 83 -14.89 -2.31 -3.91
N ASP A 84 -15.60 -1.77 -4.92
CA ASP A 84 -16.50 -2.54 -5.80
C ASP A 84 -15.77 -3.26 -6.94
N LYS A 85 -14.55 -2.82 -7.25
CA LYS A 85 -13.74 -3.34 -8.36
C LYS A 85 -12.63 -4.25 -7.88
N CYS A 86 -12.40 -4.30 -6.57
CA CYS A 86 -11.33 -5.05 -5.95
C CYS A 86 -11.86 -6.30 -5.25
N ARG A 87 -11.30 -7.44 -5.63
CA ARG A 87 -11.63 -8.76 -5.10
C ARG A 87 -10.82 -9.10 -3.86
N SER A 88 -9.52 -8.83 -3.88
CA SER A 88 -8.55 -9.23 -2.86
C SER A 88 -7.29 -8.37 -2.97
N GLY A 89 -6.40 -8.45 -1.99
CA GLY A 89 -5.21 -7.58 -1.92
C GLY A 89 -5.50 -6.28 -1.17
N LYS A 90 -4.72 -5.22 -1.45
CA LYS A 90 -4.84 -3.90 -0.81
C LYS A 90 -6.02 -3.06 -1.35
N CYS A 91 -7.23 -3.59 -1.24
CA CYS A 91 -8.44 -2.89 -1.67
C CYS A 91 -8.70 -1.66 -0.77
N TYR A 92 -9.19 -0.57 -1.36
CA TYR A 92 -9.52 0.64 -0.62
C TYR A 92 -10.73 0.42 0.29
N GLY A 93 -10.64 0.93 1.53
CA GLY A 93 -11.69 0.80 2.55
C GLY A 93 -11.93 -0.63 3.04
N ARG A 94 -11.04 -1.58 2.69
CA ARG A 94 -11.10 -2.97 3.16
C ARG A 94 -10.01 -3.25 4.18
N CYS A 95 -10.23 -4.25 5.01
CA CYS A 95 -9.31 -4.64 6.07
C CYS A 95 -9.34 -6.14 6.32
N GLY A 96 -8.48 -6.62 7.20
CA GLY A 96 -8.48 -8.02 7.61
C GLY A 96 -7.66 -8.93 6.72
N ASN A 97 -7.58 -10.19 7.13
CA ASN A 97 -6.75 -11.21 6.50
C ASN A 97 -7.09 -11.47 5.02
N ALA A 98 -8.37 -11.33 4.66
CA ALA A 98 -8.86 -11.50 3.29
C ALA A 98 -8.35 -10.39 2.34
N PHE A 99 -7.91 -9.25 2.88
CA PHE A 99 -7.49 -8.07 2.13
C PHE A 99 -6.04 -7.71 2.43
N ALA A 100 -5.15 -8.69 2.24
CA ALA A 100 -3.70 -8.54 2.45
C ALA A 100 -3.32 -8.10 3.86
N ASN A 101 -4.04 -8.58 4.88
CA ASN A 101 -3.85 -8.22 6.29
C ASN A 101 -3.86 -6.69 6.50
N GLN A 102 -4.65 -5.96 5.71
CA GLN A 102 -4.70 -4.51 5.77
C GLN A 102 -5.41 -4.05 7.04
N SER A 103 -4.87 -3.00 7.67
CA SER A 103 -5.49 -2.31 8.80
C SER A 103 -6.18 -1.02 8.34
N CYS A 104 -7.22 -0.62 9.06
CA CYS A 104 -7.95 0.63 8.86
C CYS A 104 -7.30 1.85 9.55
N GLY A 105 -6.17 1.68 10.24
CA GLY A 105 -5.58 2.75 11.05
C GLY A 105 -6.48 3.11 12.23
N ASP A 106 -6.90 4.38 12.29
CA ASP A 106 -7.74 4.92 13.37
C ASP A 106 -9.23 4.52 13.25
N GLU A 107 -9.64 3.95 12.11
CA GLU A 107 -11.00 3.43 11.93
C GLU A 107 -11.12 1.98 12.41
N CYS A 108 -12.36 1.54 12.55
CA CYS A 108 -12.69 0.19 12.99
C CYS A 108 -12.76 -0.75 11.79
N CYS A 109 -12.24 -1.97 11.94
CA CYS A 109 -12.40 -3.01 10.94
C CYS A 109 -13.60 -3.88 11.31
N SER A 110 -14.71 -3.76 10.59
CA SER A 110 -15.90 -4.58 10.89
C SER A 110 -15.66 -6.07 10.61
N LYS A 111 -16.52 -6.95 11.15
CA LYS A 111 -16.53 -8.39 10.79
C LYS A 111 -16.64 -8.68 9.30
N TYR A 112 -17.10 -7.71 8.51
CA TYR A 112 -17.28 -7.83 7.06
C TYR A 112 -16.08 -7.31 6.26
N ASN A 113 -14.95 -7.06 6.93
CA ASN A 113 -13.70 -6.60 6.31
C ASN A 113 -13.82 -5.22 5.67
N TYR A 114 -14.57 -4.32 6.30
CA TYR A 114 -14.69 -2.92 5.88
C TYR A 114 -14.22 -1.99 6.99
N CYS A 115 -13.53 -0.94 6.58
CA CYS A 115 -13.16 0.17 7.44
C CYS A 115 -14.32 1.14 7.62
N GLY A 116 -14.53 1.61 8.83
CA GLY A 116 -15.50 2.66 9.13
C GLY A 116 -15.57 2.99 10.62
N GLN A 117 -16.28 4.07 10.95
CA GLN A 117 -16.37 4.60 12.32
C GLN A 117 -17.76 4.46 12.95
N SER A 118 -18.71 3.83 12.25
CA SER A 118 -20.05 3.62 12.80
C SER A 118 -20.01 2.70 14.03
N GLN A 119 -20.98 2.83 14.94
CA GLN A 119 -21.10 1.93 16.09
C GLN A 119 -21.11 0.45 15.66
N ASP A 120 -21.74 0.10 14.54
CA ASP A 120 -21.77 -1.26 14.02
C ASP A 120 -20.41 -1.77 13.52
N HIS A 121 -19.53 -0.87 13.09
CA HIS A 121 -18.17 -1.20 12.69
C HIS A 121 -17.25 -1.39 13.90
N CYS A 122 -17.45 -0.59 14.94
CA CYS A 122 -16.55 -0.51 16.11
C CYS A 122 -16.97 -1.39 17.28
N ASP A 123 -18.24 -1.80 17.36
CA ASP A 123 -18.72 -2.64 18.44
C ASP A 123 -18.09 -4.03 18.37
N VAL A 124 -17.26 -4.36 19.37
CA VAL A 124 -16.61 -5.66 19.53
C VAL A 124 -17.65 -6.79 19.56
N ASN A 125 -18.84 -6.56 20.15
CA ASN A 125 -19.91 -7.56 20.19
C ASN A 125 -20.55 -7.79 18.81
N LYS A 126 -20.41 -6.84 17.88
CA LYS A 126 -20.83 -6.98 16.48
C LYS A 126 -19.73 -7.55 15.59
N GLY A 127 -18.56 -7.83 16.17
CA GLY A 127 -17.44 -8.50 15.52
C GLY A 127 -16.42 -7.55 14.91
N CYS A 128 -16.22 -6.37 15.49
CA CYS A 128 -15.06 -5.56 15.15
C CYS A 128 -13.74 -6.37 15.31
N GLN A 129 -12.85 -6.27 14.34
CA GLN A 129 -11.59 -7.01 14.24
C GLN A 129 -10.43 -6.14 14.77
N SER A 130 -10.13 -6.25 16.07
CA SER A 130 -9.14 -5.40 16.76
C SER A 130 -7.70 -5.54 16.25
N GLU A 131 -7.36 -6.65 15.57
CA GLU A 131 -6.04 -6.81 14.94
C GLU A 131 -5.87 -5.90 13.69
N PHE A 132 -6.98 -5.42 13.12
CA PHE A 132 -7.01 -4.72 11.84
C PHE A 132 -7.71 -3.35 11.93
N GLY A 133 -8.09 -2.89 13.12
CA GLY A 133 -8.69 -1.58 13.33
C GLY A 133 -8.93 -1.29 14.80
N SER A 134 -9.36 -0.06 15.08
CA SER A 134 -9.55 0.45 16.43
C SER A 134 -10.96 0.12 16.94
N CYS A 135 -11.11 -1.06 17.54
CA CYS A 135 -12.28 -1.42 18.35
C CYS A 135 -12.02 -1.03 19.82
#